data_AF-A0A8S4G9N5-F1
#
_entry.id   AF-A0A8S4G9N5-F1
#
_cell.length_a   1.000
_cell.length_b   1.000
_cell.length_c   1.000
_cell.angle_alpha   90.00
_cell.angle_beta   90.00
_cell.angle_gamma   90.00
#
_symmetry.space_group_name_H-M   'P 1'
#
loop_
_entity.id
_entity.type
_entity.pdbx_description
1 polymer ?
#
loop_
_entity_poly.entity_id
_entity_poly.type
_entity_poly.pdbx_seq_one_letter_code
_entity_poly.pdbx_strand_id
1 'polypeptide(L)'
;MALKRFISKRGKCLQITSDNGKCFVGSAKEFQKFVTDNSQSIIDYASDNNIEFKFIPARAPNFGGLWEGGVKSCKHHLKRVVGNANLHYEEFITVLAQIEAVLNSRPMHPLSTDPNDFSPLTPAHFLIGRPLTAPADDDLTTRPTPSLSRFKRIEQMRQHFWQRWSKEYISELQCRTKWQEHKGELIPNTLVLIKEDNLPPLQWRMGRILSVFPGKDGISRVADIRTKTGITRRAVSKICPLPVEPSSPETRGTTDD
;
A
#
# COMPACT_ATOMS: atom_id res chain seq x y z
N MET A 1 25.54 -2.57 -0.54
CA MET A 1 24.83 -3.62 -1.32
C MET A 1 23.34 -3.37 -1.51
N ALA A 2 22.56 -3.03 -0.47
CA ALA A 2 21.11 -2.83 -0.60
C ALA A 2 20.73 -1.72 -1.60
N LEU A 3 21.42 -0.57 -1.57
CA LEU A 3 21.23 0.52 -2.52
C LEU A 3 21.46 0.08 -3.97
N LYS A 4 22.53 -0.67 -4.25
CA LYS A 4 22.80 -1.21 -5.59
C LYS A 4 21.65 -2.10 -6.09
N ARG A 5 21.16 -3.02 -5.25
CA ARG A 5 19.99 -3.87 -5.60
C ARG A 5 18.73 -3.06 -5.86
N PHE A 6 18.51 -2.00 -5.08
CA PHE A 6 17.38 -1.09 -5.29
C PHE A 6 17.48 -0.42 -6.66
N ILE A 7 18.63 0.21 -6.96
CA ILE A 7 18.86 0.88 -8.25
C ILE A 7 18.70 -0.10 -9.42
N SER A 8 19.25 -1.31 -9.33
CA SER A 8 19.11 -2.32 -10.38
C SER A 8 17.67 -2.78 -10.61
N LYS A 9 16.79 -2.69 -9.59
CA LYS A 9 15.39 -3.12 -9.68
C LYS A 9 14.41 -1.99 -10.00
N ARG A 10 14.70 -0.78 -9.53
CA ARG A 10 13.77 0.36 -9.52
C ARG A 10 14.27 1.56 -10.30
N GLY A 11 15.51 1.51 -10.79
CA GLY A 11 16.19 2.67 -11.35
C GLY A 11 16.80 3.57 -10.29
N LYS A 12 17.62 4.51 -10.74
CA LYS A 12 18.24 5.54 -9.91
C LYS A 12 17.17 6.53 -9.44
N CYS A 13 17.14 6.83 -8.16
CA CYS A 13 16.31 7.90 -7.61
C CYS A 13 17.07 9.23 -7.65
N LEU A 14 16.33 10.33 -7.75
CA LEU A 14 16.91 11.67 -7.64
C LEU A 14 17.33 11.98 -6.19
N GLN A 15 16.51 11.58 -5.23
CA GLN A 15 16.70 11.88 -3.81
C GLN A 15 16.34 10.66 -2.94
N ILE A 16 17.13 10.42 -1.89
CA ILE A 16 16.87 9.46 -0.82
C ILE A 16 16.68 10.24 0.49
N THR A 17 15.51 10.10 1.10
CA THR A 17 15.23 10.66 2.43
C THR A 17 15.33 9.56 3.49
N SER A 18 16.05 9.80 4.59
CA SER A 18 16.28 8.81 5.66
C SER A 18 16.43 9.44 7.05
N ASP A 19 16.42 8.60 8.09
CA ASP A 19 16.83 8.98 9.45
C ASP A 19 18.35 9.08 9.61
N ASN A 20 18.81 9.62 10.74
CA ASN A 20 20.24 9.75 11.06
C ASN A 20 20.89 8.42 11.51
N GLY A 21 20.32 7.27 11.13
CA GLY A 21 20.87 5.96 11.41
C GLY A 21 22.27 5.80 10.83
N LYS A 22 23.20 5.27 11.62
CA LYS A 22 24.63 5.17 11.26
C LYS A 22 24.86 4.48 9.91
N CYS A 23 24.07 3.46 9.58
CA CYS A 23 24.18 2.75 8.29
C CYS A 23 23.80 3.64 7.10
N PHE A 24 22.77 4.49 7.22
CA PHE A 24 22.33 5.38 6.16
C PHE A 24 23.31 6.54 5.97
N VAL A 25 23.76 7.14 7.07
CA VAL A 25 24.79 8.19 7.05
C VAL A 25 26.11 7.65 6.47
N GLY A 26 26.52 6.45 6.89
CA GLY A 26 27.72 5.79 6.35
C GLY A 26 27.62 5.49 4.86
N SER A 27 26.48 4.95 4.41
CA SER A 27 26.24 4.66 2.99
C SER A 27 26.24 5.92 2.12
N ALA A 28 25.67 7.03 2.63
CA ALA A 28 25.67 8.31 1.93
C ALA A 28 27.10 8.87 1.78
N LYS A 29 27.90 8.80 2.85
CA LYS A 29 29.32 9.22 2.81
C LYS A 29 30.14 8.37 1.86
N GLU A 30 29.96 7.05 1.86
CA GLU A 30 30.66 6.13 0.97
C GLU A 30 30.30 6.40 -0.50
N PHE A 31 29.01 6.64 -0.78
CA PHE A 31 28.54 7.00 -2.11
C PHE A 31 29.12 8.34 -2.57
N GLN A 32 29.08 9.37 -1.72
CA GLN A 32 29.62 10.67 -2.04
C GLN A 32 31.13 10.62 -2.29
N LYS A 33 31.88 9.86 -1.47
CA LYS A 33 33.31 9.63 -1.68
C LYS A 33 33.57 8.96 -3.03
N PHE A 34 32.82 7.91 -3.36
CA PHE A 34 32.94 7.24 -4.66
C PHE A 34 32.71 8.19 -5.84
N VAL A 35 31.69 9.06 -5.75
CA VAL A 35 31.41 10.06 -6.79
C VAL A 35 32.56 11.08 -6.90
N THR A 36 33.07 11.59 -5.78
CA THR A 36 34.19 12.56 -5.78
C THR A 36 35.47 11.94 -6.33
N ASP A 37 35.85 10.75 -5.88
CA ASP A 37 37.10 10.06 -6.29
C ASP A 37 37.12 9.71 -7.79
N ASN A 38 35.95 9.59 -8.42
CA ASN A 38 35.81 9.25 -9.85
C ASN A 38 35.32 10.44 -10.70
N SER A 39 35.25 11.65 -10.14
CA SER A 39 34.69 12.82 -10.81
C SER A 39 35.52 13.29 -12.03
N GLN A 40 36.84 13.10 -12.02
CA GLN A 40 37.74 13.52 -13.12
C GLN A 40 37.58 12.71 -14.41
N SER A 41 37.13 11.45 -14.37
CA SER A 41 36.93 10.59 -15.55
C SER A 41 35.48 10.49 -16.01
N ILE A 42 34.54 11.08 -15.24
CA ILE A 42 33.09 10.93 -15.39
C ILE A 42 32.43 12.33 -15.33
N ILE A 43 33.06 13.36 -15.92
CA ILE A 43 32.62 14.76 -15.74
C ILE A 43 31.20 15.00 -16.30
N ASP A 44 30.84 14.34 -17.40
CA ASP A 44 29.51 14.49 -18.01
C ASP A 44 28.45 13.52 -17.46
N TYR A 45 28.85 12.36 -16.93
CA TYR A 45 27.92 11.36 -16.38
C TYR A 45 27.72 11.52 -14.87
N ALA A 46 28.69 12.05 -14.10
CA ALA A 46 28.57 12.18 -12.65
C ALA A 46 27.75 13.41 -12.23
N SER A 47 27.75 14.49 -13.01
CA SER A 47 26.88 15.66 -12.82
C SER A 47 25.39 15.28 -12.83
N ASP A 48 25.00 14.39 -13.74
CA ASP A 48 23.61 13.94 -13.92
C ASP A 48 23.25 12.69 -13.07
N ASN A 49 24.23 12.04 -12.43
CA ASN A 49 24.05 10.78 -11.70
C ASN A 49 24.18 10.85 -10.18
N ASN A 50 24.20 12.05 -9.61
CA ASN A 50 24.25 12.18 -8.16
C ASN A 50 22.88 11.91 -7.52
N ILE A 51 22.89 11.21 -6.39
CA ILE A 51 21.69 10.96 -5.57
C ILE A 51 21.75 11.93 -4.40
N GLU A 52 20.73 12.78 -4.24
CA GLU A 52 20.64 13.68 -3.10
C GLU A 52 20.24 12.90 -1.83
N PHE A 53 21.08 12.91 -0.80
CA PHE A 53 20.74 12.30 0.49
C PHE A 53 20.21 13.36 1.46
N LYS A 54 18.94 13.26 1.82
CA LYS A 54 18.27 14.15 2.77
C LYS A 54 18.00 13.42 4.09
N PHE A 55 18.57 13.94 5.18
CA PHE A 55 18.34 13.37 6.50
C PHE A 55 17.30 14.16 7.27
N ILE A 56 16.30 13.48 7.84
CA ILE A 56 15.30 14.14 8.68
C ILE A 56 15.95 14.71 9.95
N PRO A 57 15.44 15.82 10.49
CA PRO A 57 15.97 16.40 11.73
C PRO A 57 16.02 15.35 12.85
N ALA A 58 17.09 15.39 13.65
CA ALA A 58 17.22 14.49 14.80
C ALA A 58 16.02 14.67 15.73
N ARG A 59 15.46 13.56 16.21
CA ARG A 59 14.28 13.54 17.11
C ARG A 59 12.99 14.14 16.52
N ALA A 60 12.83 14.11 15.19
CA ALA A 60 11.58 14.49 14.52
C ALA A 60 10.83 13.26 13.96
N PRO A 61 10.30 12.35 14.81
CA PRO A 61 9.66 11.09 14.39
C PRO A 61 8.42 11.31 13.50
N ASN A 62 7.81 12.50 13.55
CA ASN A 62 6.66 12.85 12.72
C ASN A 62 6.99 12.81 11.21
N PHE A 63 8.23 13.11 10.80
CA PHE A 63 8.66 13.02 9.40
C PHE A 63 8.87 11.57 8.94
N GLY A 64 9.10 10.65 9.88
CA GLY A 64 9.32 9.23 9.61
C GLY A 64 8.11 8.33 9.78
N GLY A 65 7.10 8.78 10.53
CA GLY A 65 6.04 7.93 11.08
C GLY A 65 5.23 7.12 10.06
N LEU A 66 5.01 7.63 8.85
CA LEU A 66 4.28 6.90 7.81
C LEU A 66 5.05 5.68 7.30
N TRP A 67 6.33 5.81 6.97
CA TRP A 67 7.13 4.69 6.49
C TRP A 67 7.57 3.78 7.65
N GLU A 68 7.82 4.33 8.84
CA GLU A 68 8.12 3.54 10.03
C GLU A 68 6.94 2.66 10.46
N GLY A 69 5.72 3.21 10.45
CA GLY A 69 4.49 2.47 10.73
C GLY A 69 4.28 1.32 9.76
N GLY A 70 4.44 1.58 8.45
CA GLY A 70 4.36 0.54 7.42
C GLY A 70 5.43 -0.55 7.58
N VAL A 71 6.68 -0.18 7.87
CA VAL A 71 7.78 -1.13 8.12
C VAL A 71 7.51 -1.96 9.39
N LYS A 72 6.99 -1.33 10.45
CA LYS A 72 6.64 -2.01 11.69
C LYS A 72 5.53 -3.04 11.47
N SER A 73 4.44 -2.67 10.79
CA SER A 73 3.35 -3.58 10.44
C SER A 73 3.85 -4.75 9.58
N CYS A 74 4.65 -4.47 8.53
CA CYS A 74 5.24 -5.51 7.70
C CYS A 74 6.08 -6.52 8.52
N LYS A 75 7.03 -6.04 9.34
CA LYS A 75 7.87 -6.89 10.20
C LYS A 75 7.03 -7.69 11.19
N HIS A 76 6.00 -7.09 11.75
CA HIS A 76 5.10 -7.70 12.72
C HIS A 76 4.38 -8.94 12.16
N HIS A 77 3.85 -8.84 10.94
CA HIS A 77 3.18 -9.97 10.28
C HIS A 77 4.17 -10.96 9.69
N LEU A 78 5.26 -10.49 9.08
CA LEU A 78 6.31 -11.34 8.53
C LEU A 78 6.85 -12.29 9.61
N LYS A 79 7.17 -11.77 10.80
CA LYS A 79 7.68 -12.58 11.92
C LYS A 79 6.70 -13.67 12.36
N ARG A 80 5.39 -13.41 12.32
CA ARG A 80 4.38 -14.42 12.70
C ARG A 80 4.15 -15.47 11.63
N VAL A 81 4.22 -15.06 10.37
CA VAL A 81 3.97 -15.93 9.22
C VAL A 81 5.15 -16.86 8.97
N VAL A 82 6.36 -16.31 8.97
CA VAL A 82 7.58 -17.09 8.77
C VAL A 82 7.95 -17.83 10.06
N GLY A 83 7.86 -17.17 11.22
CA GLY A 83 8.14 -17.78 12.52
C GLY A 83 9.51 -18.47 12.54
N ASN A 84 9.51 -19.74 12.95
CA ASN A 84 10.69 -20.61 12.97
C ASN A 84 10.76 -21.53 11.74
N ALA A 85 10.11 -21.17 10.63
CA ALA A 85 10.17 -21.97 9.42
C ALA A 85 11.61 -22.03 8.88
N ASN A 86 12.10 -23.26 8.66
CA ASN A 86 13.36 -23.47 7.98
C ASN A 86 13.17 -23.23 6.47
N LEU A 87 13.50 -22.02 6.03
CA LEU A 87 13.44 -21.60 4.63
C LEU A 87 14.86 -21.47 4.08
N HIS A 88 15.07 -22.00 2.88
CA HIS A 88 16.28 -21.71 2.12
C HIS A 88 16.28 -20.25 1.66
N TYR A 89 17.47 -19.75 1.29
CA TYR A 89 17.64 -18.37 0.84
C TYR A 89 16.67 -17.96 -0.27
N GLU A 90 16.54 -18.79 -1.31
CA GLU A 90 15.64 -18.53 -2.44
C GLU A 90 14.16 -18.51 -2.03
N GLU A 91 13.78 -19.40 -1.11
CA GLU A 91 12.41 -19.48 -0.59
C GLU A 91 12.08 -18.23 0.22
N PHE A 92 13.01 -17.77 1.05
CA PHE A 92 12.84 -16.55 1.82
C PHE A 92 12.76 -15.30 0.94
N ILE A 93 13.62 -15.19 -0.09
CA ILE A 93 13.53 -14.11 -1.06
C ILE A 93 12.21 -14.14 -1.82
N THR A 94 11.69 -15.32 -2.16
CA THR A 94 10.39 -15.48 -2.82
C THR A 94 9.24 -15.01 -1.91
N VAL A 95 9.24 -15.43 -0.64
CA VAL A 95 8.25 -14.96 0.36
C VAL A 95 8.29 -13.44 0.49
N LEU A 96 9.49 -12.85 0.58
CA LEU A 96 9.65 -11.39 0.68
C LEU A 96 9.13 -10.67 -0.55
N ALA A 97 9.39 -11.18 -1.76
CA ALA A 97 8.89 -10.59 -3.01
C ALA A 97 7.36 -10.66 -3.10
N GLN A 98 6.75 -11.79 -2.68
CA GLN A 98 5.30 -11.93 -2.62
C GLN A 98 4.67 -10.99 -1.59
N ILE A 99 5.30 -10.82 -0.42
CA ILE A 99 4.85 -9.87 0.60
C ILE A 99 4.99 -8.43 0.10
N GLU A 100 6.10 -8.08 -0.54
CA GLU A 100 6.27 -6.77 -1.18
C GLU A 100 5.15 -6.50 -2.18
N ALA A 101 4.76 -7.50 -2.97
CA ALA A 101 3.64 -7.36 -3.90
C ALA A 101 2.31 -7.10 -3.17
N VAL A 102 2.04 -7.82 -2.07
CA VAL A 102 0.87 -7.59 -1.21
C VAL A 102 0.82 -6.16 -0.69
N LEU A 103 1.92 -5.68 -0.11
CA LEU A 103 2.00 -4.33 0.43
C LEU A 103 1.77 -3.25 -0.64
N ASN A 104 2.30 -3.48 -1.85
CA ASN A 104 2.19 -2.55 -2.97
C ASN A 104 0.86 -2.63 -3.74
N SER A 105 0.05 -3.66 -3.49
CA SER A 105 -1.29 -3.78 -4.07
C SER A 105 -2.37 -2.95 -3.36
N ARG A 106 -2.03 -2.32 -2.22
CA ARG A 106 -3.01 -1.67 -1.34
C ARG A 106 -3.75 -0.49 -1.98
N PRO A 107 -5.09 -0.43 -1.89
CA PRO A 107 -5.90 0.68 -2.37
C PRO A 107 -5.67 1.99 -1.59
N MET A 108 -5.13 3.03 -2.20
CA MET A 108 -4.89 4.31 -1.53
C MET A 108 -5.92 5.38 -1.87
N HIS A 109 -6.35 5.46 -3.13
CA HIS A 109 -7.21 6.51 -3.66
C HIS A 109 -7.99 5.97 -4.87
N PRO A 110 -9.13 6.54 -5.29
CA PRO A 110 -9.72 6.22 -6.59
C PRO A 110 -8.73 6.51 -7.73
N LEU A 111 -8.61 5.61 -8.71
CA LEU A 111 -7.72 5.85 -9.86
C LEU A 111 -8.30 6.89 -10.83
N SER A 112 -9.62 6.94 -10.93
CA SER A 112 -10.37 7.80 -11.83
C SER A 112 -11.63 8.35 -11.17
N THR A 113 -12.09 9.50 -11.67
CA THR A 113 -13.39 10.10 -11.34
C THR A 113 -14.55 9.41 -12.05
N ASP A 114 -14.28 8.56 -13.05
CA ASP A 114 -15.31 7.81 -13.78
C ASP A 114 -16.15 6.95 -12.82
N PRO A 115 -17.48 7.16 -12.74
CA PRO A 115 -18.37 6.39 -11.89
C PRO A 115 -18.45 4.89 -12.27
N ASN A 116 -17.98 4.48 -13.44
CA ASN A 116 -17.93 3.09 -13.88
C ASN A 116 -16.57 2.43 -13.66
N ASP A 117 -15.54 3.21 -13.32
CA ASP A 117 -14.26 2.68 -12.89
C ASP A 117 -14.26 2.40 -11.37
N PHE A 118 -13.93 1.16 -11.02
CA PHE A 118 -13.83 0.70 -9.63
C PHE A 118 -12.37 0.49 -9.20
N SER A 119 -11.42 0.85 -10.06
CA SER A 119 -10.00 0.60 -9.86
C SER A 119 -9.43 1.60 -8.85
N PRO A 120 -8.69 1.13 -7.83
CA PRO A 120 -7.98 2.00 -6.94
C PRO A 120 -6.58 2.31 -7.48
N LEU A 121 -6.11 3.52 -7.21
CA LEU A 121 -4.69 3.86 -7.24
C LEU A 121 -3.99 3.12 -6.10
N THR A 122 -2.85 2.50 -6.41
CA THR A 122 -2.05 1.70 -5.49
C THR A 122 -0.57 2.05 -5.64
N PRO A 123 0.30 1.76 -4.65
CA PRO A 123 1.74 1.95 -4.77
C PRO A 123 2.34 1.27 -6.01
N ALA A 124 1.80 0.12 -6.42
CA ALA A 124 2.23 -0.57 -7.63
C ALA A 124 2.12 0.29 -8.89
N HIS A 125 1.11 1.15 -9.00
CA HIS A 125 0.98 2.06 -10.15
C HIS A 125 2.17 3.00 -10.26
N PHE A 126 2.70 3.50 -9.15
CA PHE A 126 3.91 4.33 -9.14
C PHE A 126 5.19 3.53 -9.42
N LEU A 127 5.22 2.26 -9.03
CA LEU A 127 6.42 1.43 -9.13
C LEU A 127 6.59 0.75 -10.49
N ILE A 128 5.49 0.35 -11.13
CA ILE A 128 5.49 -0.45 -12.37
C ILE A 128 4.43 0.02 -13.40
N GLY A 129 3.72 1.12 -13.15
CA GLY A 129 2.73 1.68 -14.07
C GLY A 129 1.38 0.95 -14.13
N ARG A 130 1.18 -0.10 -13.32
CA ARG A 130 -0.02 -0.96 -13.36
C ARG A 130 -0.29 -1.62 -12.01
N PRO A 131 -1.51 -2.13 -11.75
CA PRO A 131 -1.79 -2.90 -10.54
C PRO A 131 -0.99 -4.20 -10.52
N LEU A 132 -0.61 -4.66 -9.33
CA LEU A 132 -0.08 -6.00 -9.12
C LEU A 132 -1.24 -6.98 -9.01
N THR A 133 -1.22 -7.99 -9.89
CA THR A 133 -2.21 -9.07 -9.92
C THR A 133 -1.49 -10.41 -9.89
N ALA A 134 -2.17 -11.43 -9.38
CA ALA A 134 -1.72 -12.82 -9.45
C ALA A 134 -2.92 -13.73 -9.78
N PRO A 135 -2.69 -14.89 -10.41
CA PRO A 135 -3.73 -15.91 -10.47
C PRO A 135 -4.18 -16.29 -9.06
N ALA A 136 -5.45 -16.73 -8.95
CA ALA A 136 -5.93 -17.31 -7.71
C ALA A 136 -5.27 -18.69 -7.53
N ASP A 137 -4.69 -18.91 -6.35
CA ASP A 137 -4.17 -20.20 -5.93
C ASP A 137 -5.20 -20.92 -5.05
N ASP A 138 -5.02 -22.24 -4.88
CA ASP A 138 -5.76 -23.03 -3.90
C ASP A 138 -5.70 -22.37 -2.52
N ASP A 139 -6.80 -22.36 -1.78
CA ASP A 139 -6.77 -21.96 -0.37
C ASP A 139 -6.02 -23.03 0.46
N LEU A 140 -4.86 -22.64 0.97
CA LEU A 140 -3.99 -23.48 1.80
C LEU A 140 -4.09 -23.10 3.28
N THR A 141 -4.90 -22.13 3.66
CA THR A 141 -4.85 -21.53 5.00
C THR A 141 -5.32 -22.45 6.12
N THR A 142 -6.12 -23.46 5.81
CA THR A 142 -6.57 -24.51 6.75
C THR A 142 -5.77 -25.80 6.64
N ARG A 143 -4.88 -25.93 5.65
CA ARG A 143 -4.14 -27.17 5.40
C ARG A 143 -2.96 -27.33 6.37
N PRO A 144 -2.75 -28.53 6.96
CA PRO A 144 -1.61 -28.77 7.82
C PRO A 144 -0.29 -28.56 7.06
N THR A 145 0.61 -27.71 7.58
CA THR A 145 1.90 -27.42 6.94
C THR A 145 2.77 -28.65 6.63
N PRO A 146 2.83 -29.71 7.48
CA PRO A 146 3.68 -30.87 7.22
C PRO A 146 3.33 -31.66 5.94
N SER A 147 2.09 -31.53 5.43
CA SER A 147 1.65 -32.22 4.20
C SER A 147 1.89 -31.40 2.94
N LEU A 148 2.44 -30.19 3.05
CA LEU A 148 2.65 -29.30 1.93
C LEU A 148 4.06 -29.44 1.36
N SER A 149 4.14 -29.52 0.02
CA SER A 149 5.40 -29.26 -0.71
C SER A 149 5.95 -27.88 -0.35
N ARG A 150 7.26 -27.67 -0.50
CA ARG A 150 7.91 -26.37 -0.18
C ARG A 150 7.28 -25.18 -0.90
N PHE A 151 6.94 -25.33 -2.18
CA PHE A 151 6.24 -24.29 -2.94
C PHE A 151 4.87 -23.93 -2.33
N LYS A 152 4.04 -24.93 -2.02
CA LYS A 152 2.75 -24.73 -1.34
C LYS A 152 2.92 -24.11 0.05
N ARG A 153 4.03 -24.37 0.74
CA ARG A 153 4.33 -23.73 2.03
C ARG A 153 4.63 -22.24 1.88
N ILE A 154 5.37 -21.84 0.85
CA ILE A 154 5.60 -20.43 0.51
C ILE A 154 4.27 -19.73 0.22
N GLU A 155 3.41 -20.37 -0.57
CA GLU A 155 2.10 -19.83 -0.91
C GLU A 155 1.17 -19.72 0.31
N GLN A 156 1.16 -20.73 1.18
CA GLN A 156 0.46 -20.68 2.47
C GLN A 156 0.95 -19.49 3.32
N MET A 157 2.26 -19.22 3.36
CA MET A 157 2.80 -18.05 4.06
C MET A 157 2.28 -16.74 3.46
N ARG A 158 2.26 -16.60 2.13
CA ARG A 158 1.67 -15.43 1.45
C ARG A 158 0.21 -15.22 1.86
N GLN A 159 -0.61 -16.28 1.82
CA GLN A 159 -2.02 -16.22 2.19
C GLN A 159 -2.22 -15.84 3.67
N HIS A 160 -1.43 -16.43 4.56
CA HIS A 160 -1.43 -16.09 5.98
C HIS A 160 -1.00 -14.65 6.26
N PHE A 161 -0.03 -14.13 5.52
CA PHE A 161 0.37 -12.73 5.61
C PHE A 161 -0.77 -11.83 5.16
N TRP A 162 -1.32 -12.09 3.98
CA TRP A 162 -2.43 -11.35 3.40
C TRP A 162 -3.64 -11.28 4.34
N GLN A 163 -4.10 -12.42 4.89
CA GLN A 163 -5.26 -12.48 5.76
C GLN A 163 -5.11 -11.60 7.01
N ARG A 164 -3.90 -11.50 7.57
CA ARG A 164 -3.64 -10.73 8.80
C ARG A 164 -3.39 -9.26 8.48
N TRP A 165 -2.53 -9.00 7.50
CA TRP A 165 -2.11 -7.65 7.15
C TRP A 165 -3.23 -6.85 6.46
N SER A 166 -4.00 -7.44 5.55
CA SER A 166 -5.11 -6.73 4.89
C SER A 166 -6.17 -6.29 5.89
N LYS A 167 -6.46 -7.12 6.91
CA LYS A 167 -7.38 -6.78 8.02
C LYS A 167 -6.88 -5.60 8.85
N GLU A 168 -5.60 -5.59 9.21
CA GLU A 168 -4.98 -4.46 9.90
C GLU A 168 -5.04 -3.19 9.04
N TYR A 169 -4.62 -3.29 7.78
CA TYR A 169 -4.63 -2.17 6.83
C TYR A 169 -6.02 -1.54 6.68
N ILE A 170 -7.06 -2.35 6.48
CA ILE A 170 -8.43 -1.85 6.35
C ILE A 170 -8.91 -1.19 7.65
N SER A 171 -8.50 -1.72 8.81
CA SER A 171 -8.85 -1.14 10.11
C SER A 171 -8.18 0.20 10.33
N GLU A 172 -6.91 0.34 9.95
CA GLU A 172 -6.17 1.61 9.95
C GLU A 172 -6.81 2.63 9.00
N LEU A 173 -7.16 2.20 7.78
CA LEU A 173 -7.82 3.05 6.79
C LEU A 173 -9.15 3.60 7.33
N GLN A 174 -9.97 2.72 7.93
CA GLN A 174 -11.26 3.13 8.51
C GLN A 174 -11.07 4.09 9.69
N CYS A 175 -10.04 3.89 10.50
CA CYS A 175 -9.72 4.81 11.57
C CYS A 175 -9.44 6.20 10.98
N ARG A 176 -8.50 6.31 10.03
CA ARG A 176 -8.16 7.59 9.38
C ARG A 176 -9.38 8.30 8.79
N THR A 177 -10.26 7.58 8.09
CA THR A 177 -11.49 8.16 7.52
C THR A 177 -12.43 8.73 8.59
N LYS A 178 -12.49 8.14 9.79
CA LYS A 178 -13.33 8.65 10.89
C LYS A 178 -12.77 9.91 11.56
N TRP A 179 -11.45 10.10 11.54
CA TRP A 179 -10.78 11.24 12.18
C TRP A 179 -10.70 12.47 11.28
N GLN A 180 -10.85 12.33 9.97
CA GLN A 180 -10.98 13.44 9.04
C GLN A 180 -12.40 14.01 9.15
N GLU A 181 -12.52 15.00 10.04
CA GLU A 181 -13.61 15.95 10.30
C GLU A 181 -14.97 15.72 9.60
N HIS A 182 -16.01 15.70 10.44
CA HIS A 182 -17.45 15.56 10.15
C HIS A 182 -17.95 14.12 10.10
N LYS A 183 -19.18 13.93 10.59
CA LYS A 183 -19.96 12.68 10.59
C LYS A 183 -20.14 12.17 9.16
N GLY A 184 -19.07 11.65 8.54
CA GLY A 184 -18.94 11.42 7.11
C GLY A 184 -20.20 10.80 6.53
N GLU A 185 -21.07 11.65 5.98
CA GLU A 185 -22.20 11.18 5.21
C GLU A 185 -21.60 10.44 4.04
N LEU A 186 -21.93 9.16 3.96
CA LEU A 186 -21.47 8.32 2.89
C LEU A 186 -22.10 8.83 1.59
N ILE A 187 -21.32 9.59 0.84
CA ILE A 187 -21.79 10.23 -0.38
C ILE A 187 -21.97 9.16 -1.47
N PRO A 188 -23.10 9.12 -2.17
CA PRO A 188 -23.24 8.34 -3.39
C PRO A 188 -22.07 8.56 -4.34
N ASN A 189 -21.74 7.54 -5.13
CA ASN A 189 -20.60 7.46 -6.02
C ASN A 189 -19.21 7.38 -5.36
N THR A 190 -19.09 7.49 -4.03
CA THR A 190 -17.82 7.29 -3.33
C THR A 190 -17.28 5.88 -3.53
N LEU A 191 -16.01 5.74 -3.92
CA LEU A 191 -15.35 4.44 -4.04
C LEU A 191 -14.99 3.90 -2.65
N VAL A 192 -15.47 2.70 -2.36
CA VAL A 192 -15.29 2.01 -1.08
C VAL A 192 -14.64 0.65 -1.28
N LEU A 193 -13.82 0.28 -0.30
CA LEU A 193 -13.32 -1.07 -0.11
C LEU A 193 -14.35 -1.86 0.73
N ILE A 194 -14.79 -3.00 0.21
CA ILE A 194 -15.72 -3.90 0.88
C ILE A 194 -14.94 -4.91 1.71
N LYS A 195 -15.22 -4.96 3.02
CA LYS A 195 -14.59 -5.91 3.93
C LYS A 195 -15.14 -7.30 3.69
N GLU A 196 -14.38 -8.11 2.96
CA GLU A 196 -14.65 -9.53 2.82
C GLU A 196 -13.53 -10.34 3.44
N ASP A 197 -13.95 -11.35 4.20
CA ASP A 197 -13.02 -12.34 4.70
C ASP A 197 -12.63 -13.28 3.55
N ASN A 198 -11.39 -13.76 3.59
CA ASN A 198 -10.89 -14.84 2.72
C ASN A 198 -10.79 -14.53 1.22
N LEU A 199 -10.64 -13.26 0.82
CA LEU A 199 -10.20 -12.96 -0.55
C LEU A 199 -8.79 -13.51 -0.79
N PRO A 200 -8.48 -14.03 -2.00
CA PRO A 200 -7.12 -14.38 -2.37
C PRO A 200 -6.17 -13.18 -2.27
N PRO A 201 -4.85 -13.38 -2.08
CA PRO A 201 -3.94 -12.25 -1.99
C PRO A 201 -3.93 -11.41 -3.27
N LEU A 202 -3.74 -10.09 -3.11
CA LEU A 202 -3.83 -9.05 -4.15
C LEU A 202 -5.25 -8.75 -4.65
N GLN A 203 -6.28 -9.46 -4.18
CA GLN A 203 -7.66 -9.21 -4.57
C GLN A 203 -8.35 -8.29 -3.55
N TRP A 204 -8.60 -7.05 -3.96
CA TRP A 204 -9.35 -6.09 -3.17
C TRP A 204 -10.76 -5.93 -3.75
N ARG A 205 -11.79 -6.22 -2.96
CA ARG A 205 -13.16 -6.02 -3.41
C ARG A 205 -13.55 -4.56 -3.31
N MET A 206 -13.66 -3.92 -4.47
CA MET A 206 -14.05 -2.52 -4.60
C MET A 206 -15.51 -2.38 -5.02
N GLY A 207 -16.12 -1.27 -4.65
CA GLY A 207 -17.45 -0.89 -5.13
C GLY A 207 -17.70 0.59 -4.92
N ARG A 208 -18.76 1.12 -5.53
CA ARG A 208 -19.19 2.51 -5.34
C ARG A 208 -20.54 2.54 -4.62
N ILE A 209 -20.67 3.48 -3.69
CA ILE A 209 -21.93 3.69 -2.98
C ILE A 209 -23.00 4.12 -3.99
N LEU A 210 -24.12 3.43 -4.02
CA LEU A 210 -25.27 3.79 -4.84
C LEU A 210 -26.26 4.62 -4.01
N SER A 211 -26.58 4.15 -2.82
CA SER A 211 -27.49 4.81 -1.88
C SER A 211 -27.15 4.43 -0.45
N VAL A 212 -27.55 5.30 0.48
CA VAL A 212 -27.41 5.07 1.92
C VAL A 212 -28.76 5.19 2.63
N PHE A 213 -28.93 4.35 3.65
CA PHE A 213 -30.17 4.24 4.39
C PHE A 213 -29.94 4.68 5.85
N PRO A 214 -30.37 5.90 6.22
CA PRO A 214 -30.32 6.37 7.60
C PRO A 214 -31.33 5.63 8.48
N GLY A 215 -30.96 5.40 9.74
CA GLY A 215 -31.89 4.95 10.77
C GLY A 215 -32.80 6.07 11.26
N LYS A 216 -33.64 5.77 12.26
CA LYS A 216 -34.53 6.76 12.91
C LYS A 216 -33.78 7.92 13.56
N ASP A 217 -32.49 7.75 13.84
CA ASP A 217 -31.57 8.71 14.43
C ASP A 217 -30.75 9.50 13.39
N GLY A 218 -31.05 9.33 12.09
CA GLY A 218 -30.33 9.99 10.99
C GLY A 218 -28.97 9.37 10.66
N ILE A 219 -28.53 8.33 11.36
CA ILE A 219 -27.23 7.69 11.13
C ILE A 219 -27.36 6.59 10.08
N SER A 220 -26.62 6.72 8.97
CA SER A 220 -26.53 5.70 7.93
C SER A 220 -25.83 4.45 8.46
N ARG A 221 -26.57 3.34 8.55
CA ARG A 221 -26.04 2.03 8.99
C ARG A 221 -25.89 1.04 7.85
N VAL A 222 -26.58 1.27 6.74
CA VAL A 222 -26.62 0.37 5.57
C VAL A 222 -26.45 1.18 4.30
N ALA A 223 -25.72 0.62 3.34
CA ALA A 223 -25.51 1.18 2.01
C ALA A 223 -25.73 0.11 0.93
N ASP A 224 -26.31 0.51 -0.20
CA ASP A 224 -26.25 -0.27 -1.43
C ASP A 224 -24.98 0.09 -2.19
N ILE A 225 -24.25 -0.92 -2.64
CA ILE A 225 -22.93 -0.77 -3.24
C ILE A 225 -22.95 -1.48 -4.58
N ARG A 226 -22.65 -0.73 -5.64
CA ARG A 226 -22.43 -1.25 -6.98
C ARG A 226 -21.00 -1.77 -7.08
N THR A 227 -20.85 -3.05 -7.40
CA THR A 227 -19.58 -3.72 -7.70
C THR A 227 -19.54 -4.12 -9.17
N LYS A 228 -18.39 -4.61 -9.64
CA LYS A 228 -18.23 -5.16 -11.00
C LYS A 228 -19.20 -6.31 -11.31
N THR A 229 -19.68 -7.02 -10.29
CA THR A 229 -20.52 -8.23 -10.42
C THR A 229 -21.99 -7.98 -10.12
N GLY A 230 -22.39 -6.74 -9.79
CA GLY A 230 -23.77 -6.39 -9.45
C GLY A 230 -23.89 -5.50 -8.21
N ILE A 231 -25.10 -5.36 -7.69
CA ILE A 231 -25.38 -4.52 -6.51
C ILE A 231 -25.40 -5.41 -5.27
N THR A 232 -24.75 -4.97 -4.20
CA THR A 232 -24.74 -5.67 -2.91
C THR A 232 -25.05 -4.70 -1.78
N ARG A 233 -25.93 -5.12 -0.86
CA ARG A 233 -26.23 -4.38 0.36
C ARG A 233 -25.23 -4.73 1.45
N ARG A 234 -24.66 -3.73 2.12
CA ARG A 234 -23.68 -3.93 3.21
C ARG A 234 -23.90 -2.95 4.35
N ALA A 235 -23.57 -3.39 5.56
CA ALA A 235 -23.47 -2.50 6.71
C ALA A 235 -22.29 -1.53 6.54
N VAL A 236 -22.43 -0.30 7.03
CA VAL A 236 -21.37 0.72 6.98
C VAL A 236 -20.09 0.27 7.69
N SER A 237 -20.22 -0.55 8.74
CA SER A 237 -19.09 -1.16 9.44
C SER A 237 -18.25 -2.13 8.58
N LYS A 238 -18.83 -2.64 7.49
CA LYS A 238 -18.24 -3.58 6.52
C LYS A 238 -17.74 -2.90 5.25
N ILE A 239 -17.69 -1.57 5.22
CA ILE A 239 -17.06 -0.80 4.13
C ILE A 239 -16.05 0.18 4.68
N CYS A 240 -15.11 0.56 3.82
CA CYS A 240 -14.11 1.58 4.08
C CYS A 240 -14.03 2.51 2.86
N PRO A 241 -14.53 3.76 2.94
CA PRO A 241 -14.30 4.75 1.90
C PRO A 241 -12.80 4.97 1.69
N LEU A 242 -12.38 5.07 0.43
CA LEU A 242 -11.04 5.55 0.14
C LEU A 242 -10.99 7.06 0.41
N PRO A 243 -9.89 7.59 0.96
CA PRO A 243 -9.75 9.03 1.17
C PRO A 243 -9.83 9.74 -0.18
N VAL A 244 -10.70 10.73 -0.27
CA VAL A 244 -10.83 11.63 -1.42
C VAL A 244 -10.61 13.04 -0.90
N GLU A 245 -9.80 13.86 -1.58
CA GLU A 245 -9.74 15.27 -1.21
C GLU A 245 -11.11 15.91 -1.48
N PRO A 246 -11.64 16.75 -0.58
CA PRO A 246 -12.86 17.48 -0.86
C PRO A 246 -12.59 18.37 -2.07
N SER A 247 -13.35 18.18 -3.15
CA SER A 247 -13.32 19.07 -4.30
C SER A 247 -13.60 20.48 -3.81
N SER A 248 -12.63 21.39 -3.95
CA SER A 248 -12.86 22.81 -3.72
C SER A 248 -14.04 23.24 -4.60
N PRO A 249 -15.06 23.94 -4.07
CA PRO A 249 -16.17 24.39 -4.90
C PRO A 249 -15.61 25.29 -5.99
N GLU A 250 -15.80 24.88 -7.24
CA GLU A 250 -15.52 25.69 -8.42
C GLU A 250 -16.19 27.04 -8.21
N THR A 251 -15.37 28.09 -8.12
CA THR A 251 -15.85 29.47 -8.10
C THR A 251 -16.50 29.69 -9.46
N ARG A 252 -17.83 29.56 -9.52
CA ARG A 252 -18.60 29.95 -10.71
C ARG A 252 -18.24 31.41 -10.99
N GLY A 253 -17.49 31.64 -12.06
CA GLY A 253 -17.22 32.98 -12.57
C GLY A 253 -18.55 33.65 -12.85
N THR A 254 -18.84 34.70 -12.09
CA THR A 254 -19.83 35.71 -12.46
C THR A 254 -19.30 36.40 -13.72
N THR A 255 -19.85 36.01 -14.87
CA THR A 255 -19.93 36.89 -16.03
C THR A 255 -20.98 37.93 -15.71
N ASP A 256 -20.53 39.13 -15.34
CA ASP A 256 -21.38 40.32 -15.38
C ASP A 256 -21.16 40.99 -16.74
N ASP A 257 -22.26 41.09 -17.49
CA ASP A 257 -22.47 42.00 -18.63
C ASP A 257 -22.46 43.47 -18.18
#